data_AF-A0A937V710-F1
#
_entry.id   AF-A0A937V710-F1
#
_cell.length_a   1.000
_cell.length_b   1.000
_cell.length_c   1.000
_cell.angle_alpha   90.00
_cell.angle_beta   90.00
_cell.angle_gamma   90.00
#
_symmetry.space_group_name_H-M   'P 1'
#
loop_
_entity.id
_entity.type
_entity.pdbx_description
1 polymer ?
#
loop_
_entity_poly.entity_id
_entity_poly.type
_entity_poly.pdbx_seq_one_letter_code
_entity_poly.pdbx_strand_id
1 'polypeptide(L)'
;MGLAGQVFDNKTNGAVTGLAVRIGGQLSGIPFDLTSLTGSAPAYGPGGYEFVLSDHPIASTKTLWVQILDTAGVPLSDKIYFDTSDKCSENLVLFNWNQVR
;
A
#
# COMPACT_ATOMS: atom_id res chain seq x y z
N MET A 1 13.15 -0.66 3.71
CA MET A 1 12.00 0.26 3.78
C MET A 1 10.77 -0.38 3.14
N GLY A 2 9.57 0.03 3.53
CA GLY A 2 8.35 -0.57 3.03
C GLY A 2 7.15 0.38 2.99
N LEU A 3 6.06 -0.14 2.45
CA LEU A 3 4.72 0.42 2.59
C LEU A 3 3.81 -0.67 3.16
N ALA A 4 3.06 -0.35 4.20
CA ALA A 4 2.09 -1.27 4.78
C ALA A 4 0.82 -0.52 5.18
N GLY A 5 -0.21 -1.27 5.55
CA GLY A 5 -1.41 -0.68 6.12
C GLY A 5 -2.55 -1.67 6.17
N GLN A 6 -3.75 -1.16 6.35
CA GLN A 6 -4.98 -1.94 6.48
C GLN A 6 -6.12 -1.37 5.64
N VAL A 7 -7.08 -2.22 5.34
CA VAL A 7 -8.35 -1.82 4.72
C VAL A 7 -9.50 -2.11 5.68
N PHE A 8 -10.31 -1.09 5.93
CA PHE A 8 -11.47 -1.14 6.80
C PHE A 8 -12.75 -0.92 6.00
N ASP A 9 -13.81 -1.63 6.37
CA ASP A 9 -15.15 -1.37 5.89
C ASP A 9 -15.70 -0.14 6.61
N ASN A 10 -16.10 0.88 5.86
CA ASN A 10 -16.57 2.16 6.39
C ASN A 10 -17.75 2.01 7.38
N LYS A 11 -18.65 1.05 7.14
CA LYS A 11 -19.92 0.93 7.90
C LYS A 11 -19.72 0.16 9.20
N THR A 12 -18.94 -0.92 9.13
CA THR A 12 -18.75 -1.85 10.25
C THR A 12 -17.45 -1.60 11.01
N ASN A 13 -16.55 -0.80 10.43
CA ASN A 13 -15.15 -0.67 10.86
C ASN A 13 -14.41 -2.02 10.90
N GLY A 14 -14.94 -3.03 10.21
CA GLY A 14 -14.39 -4.37 10.13
C GLY A 14 -13.25 -4.46 9.14
N ALA A 15 -12.34 -5.42 9.34
CA ALA A 15 -11.26 -5.68 8.42
C ALA A 15 -11.77 -6.23 7.08
N VAL A 16 -11.28 -5.66 5.98
CA VAL A 16 -11.58 -6.15 4.63
C VAL A 16 -10.42 -6.97 4.12
N THR A 17 -10.68 -8.22 3.76
CA THR A 17 -9.68 -9.18 3.24
C THR A 17 -9.98 -9.57 1.80
N GLY A 18 -8.95 -10.03 1.08
CA GLY A 18 -9.09 -10.54 -0.29
C GLY A 18 -9.21 -9.47 -1.38
N LEU A 19 -9.04 -8.18 -1.04
CA LEU A 19 -8.85 -7.13 -2.04
C LEU A 19 -7.39 -7.05 -2.45
N ALA A 20 -7.14 -6.60 -3.68
CA ALA A 20 -5.80 -6.36 -4.16
C ALA A 20 -5.40 -4.91 -3.87
N VAL A 21 -4.25 -4.72 -3.24
CA VAL A 21 -3.56 -3.44 -3.19
C VAL A 21 -2.43 -3.50 -4.20
N ARG A 22 -2.30 -2.48 -5.05
CA ARG A 22 -1.24 -2.37 -6.05
C ARG A 22 -0.40 -1.14 -5.79
N ILE A 23 0.91 -1.32 -5.81
CA ILE A 23 1.89 -0.23 -5.89
C ILE A 23 2.45 -0.21 -7.30
N GLY A 24 2.60 0.99 -7.85
CA GLY A 24 3.37 1.17 -9.06
C GLY A 24 4.09 2.50 -9.13
N GLY A 25 4.74 2.76 -10.26
CA GLY A 25 5.52 3.97 -10.49
C GLY A 25 7.00 3.64 -10.62
N GLN A 26 7.86 4.49 -10.07
CA GLN A 26 9.31 4.29 -10.07
C GLN A 26 9.93 4.72 -8.74
N LEU A 27 10.95 3.98 -8.28
CA LEU A 27 11.78 4.32 -7.13
C LEU A 27 13.24 4.32 -7.59
N SER A 28 13.93 5.45 -7.44
CA SER A 28 15.30 5.63 -7.95
C SER A 28 15.45 5.32 -9.46
N GLY A 29 14.43 5.61 -10.26
CA GLY A 29 14.39 5.29 -11.70
C GLY A 29 14.12 3.81 -12.03
N ILE A 30 13.98 2.94 -11.03
CA ILE A 30 13.62 1.53 -11.20
C ILE A 30 12.08 1.42 -11.22
N PRO A 31 11.48 0.81 -12.26
CA PRO A 31 10.05 0.58 -12.31
C PRO A 31 9.56 -0.32 -11.17
N PHE A 32 8.42 0.07 -10.58
CA PHE A 32 7.69 -0.73 -9.60
C PHE A 32 6.32 -1.12 -10.16
N ASP A 33 5.96 -2.38 -9.94
CA ASP A 33 4.62 -2.92 -10.15
C ASP A 33 4.45 -4.15 -9.25
N LEU A 34 3.93 -3.93 -8.05
CA LEU A 34 3.76 -4.95 -7.03
C LEU A 34 2.29 -5.01 -6.61
N THR A 35 1.79 -6.21 -6.33
CA THR A 35 0.44 -6.42 -5.80
C THR A 35 0.51 -7.27 -4.55
N SER A 36 -0.26 -6.87 -3.53
CA SER A 36 -0.40 -7.58 -2.26
C SER A 36 -1.89 -7.70 -1.93
N LEU A 37 -2.27 -8.75 -1.21
CA LEU A 37 -3.66 -8.98 -0.83
C LEU A 37 -3.93 -8.48 0.59
N THR A 38 -5.08 -7.86 0.81
CA THR A 38 -5.50 -7.49 2.16
C THR A 38 -5.76 -8.75 3.00
N GLY A 39 -5.27 -8.74 4.24
CA GLY A 39 -5.23 -9.91 5.13
C GLY A 39 -3.99 -10.78 4.99
N SER A 40 -3.06 -10.48 4.08
CA SER A 40 -1.80 -11.22 3.94
C SER A 40 -0.75 -10.84 4.98
N ALA A 41 -0.85 -9.66 5.60
CA ALA A 41 0.11 -9.16 6.59
C ALA A 41 -0.58 -8.90 7.94
N PRO A 42 -0.91 -9.95 8.72
CA PRO A 42 -1.67 -9.84 9.96
C PRO A 42 -0.95 -9.05 11.07
N ALA A 43 0.36 -8.85 10.96
CA ALA A 43 1.14 -8.00 11.86
C ALA A 43 0.65 -6.55 11.87
N TYR A 44 0.06 -6.09 10.76
CA TYR A 44 -0.55 -4.77 10.67
C TYR A 44 -2.03 -4.76 11.08
N GLY A 45 -2.64 -5.94 11.29
CA GLY A 45 -4.05 -6.16 11.64
C GLY A 45 -4.76 -7.06 10.62
N PRO A 46 -6.02 -7.49 10.87
CA PRO A 46 -6.66 -8.55 10.09
C PRO A 46 -6.92 -8.20 8.62
N GLY A 47 -7.01 -6.91 8.28
CA GLY A 47 -7.12 -6.40 6.91
C GLY A 47 -5.77 -5.96 6.33
N GLY A 48 -4.68 -6.39 6.95
CA GLY A 48 -3.34 -5.87 6.74
C GLY A 48 -2.69 -6.32 5.44
N TYR A 49 -1.87 -5.45 4.86
CA TYR A 49 -1.03 -5.72 3.70
C TYR A 49 0.34 -5.05 3.88
N GLU A 50 1.35 -5.58 3.19
CA GLU A 50 2.73 -5.07 3.24
C GLU A 50 3.41 -5.20 1.87
N PHE A 51 4.32 -4.27 1.61
CA PHE A 51 5.25 -4.24 0.49
C PHE A 51 6.65 -3.89 0.99
N VAL A 52 7.64 -4.68 0.58
CA VAL A 52 9.04 -4.33 0.73
C VAL A 52 9.46 -3.55 -0.52
N LEU A 53 9.84 -2.28 -0.33
CA LEU A 53 10.22 -1.39 -1.44
C LEU A 53 11.72 -1.41 -1.72
N SER A 54 12.54 -1.54 -0.69
CA SER A 54 14.01 -1.58 -0.80
C SER A 54 14.59 -2.11 0.52
N ASP A 55 15.83 -2.59 0.52
CA ASP A 55 16.56 -2.98 1.73
C ASP A 55 17.18 -1.78 2.47
N HIS A 56 17.21 -0.60 1.85
CA HIS A 56 17.68 0.66 2.44
C HIS A 56 16.70 1.83 2.16
N PRO A 57 16.74 2.94 2.93
CA PRO A 57 15.94 4.13 2.66
C PRO A 57 16.34 4.81 1.34
N ILE A 58 15.35 5.20 0.57
CA ILE A 58 15.50 5.92 -0.70
C ILE A 58 14.45 7.03 -0.69
N ALA A 59 14.85 8.28 -0.92
CA ALA A 59 13.88 9.37 -1.05
C ALA A 59 13.21 9.35 -2.43
N SER A 60 11.92 9.65 -2.46
CA SER A 60 11.16 9.83 -3.69
C SER A 60 10.05 10.86 -3.48
N THR A 61 9.73 11.63 -4.52
CA THR A 61 8.65 12.62 -4.46
C THR A 61 7.63 12.34 -5.55
N LYS A 62 6.45 11.85 -5.15
CA LYS A 62 5.31 11.54 -6.04
C LYS A 62 5.65 10.68 -7.27
N THR A 63 6.68 9.84 -7.18
CA THR A 63 7.04 8.90 -8.25
C THR A 63 6.47 7.50 -8.03
N LEU A 64 6.02 7.21 -6.81
CA LEU A 64 5.30 6.00 -6.44
C LEU A 64 3.83 6.33 -6.19
N TRP A 65 2.97 5.36 -6.47
CA TRP A 65 1.54 5.43 -6.18
C TRP A 65 1.03 4.10 -5.64
N VAL A 66 -0.07 4.17 -4.89
CA VAL A 66 -0.82 3.02 -4.37
C VAL A 66 -2.29 3.12 -4.77
N GLN A 67 -2.92 1.97 -5.01
CA GLN A 67 -4.32 1.87 -5.43
C GLN A 67 -4.93 0.56 -4.91
N ILE A 68 -6.22 0.59 -4.58
CA ILE A 68 -6.98 -0.63 -4.25
C ILE A 68 -7.82 -1.09 -5.43
N LEU A 69 -7.90 -2.40 -5.62
CA LEU A 69 -8.64 -3.06 -6.70
C LEU A 69 -9.50 -4.20 -6.14
N ASP A 70 -10.58 -4.51 -6.85
CA ASP A 70 -11.38 -5.69 -6.58
C ASP A 70 -10.72 -6.99 -7.08
N THR A 71 -11.40 -8.12 -6.89
CA THR A 71 -10.93 -9.44 -7.31
C THR A 71 -10.87 -9.62 -8.83
N ALA A 72 -11.52 -8.75 -9.61
CA ALA A 72 -11.46 -8.73 -11.06
C ALA A 72 -10.37 -7.77 -11.60
N GLY A 73 -9.66 -7.06 -10.71
CA GLY A 73 -8.64 -6.07 -11.08
C GLY A 73 -9.23 -4.72 -11.46
N VAL A 74 -10.50 -4.45 -11.15
CA VAL A 74 -11.13 -3.15 -11.35
C VAL A 74 -10.67 -2.20 -10.24
N PRO A 75 -10.18 -1.00 -10.57
CA PRO A 75 -9.82 -0.02 -9.56
C PRO A 75 -11.02 0.41 -8.70
N LEU A 76 -10.84 0.36 -7.38
CA LEU A 76 -11.82 0.82 -6.38
C LEU A 76 -11.44 2.18 -5.77
N SER A 77 -10.24 2.69 -6.07
CA SER A 77 -9.79 4.02 -5.69
C SER A 77 -9.05 4.69 -6.85
N ASP A 78 -8.85 5.99 -6.74
CA ASP A 78 -7.81 6.67 -7.50
C ASP A 78 -6.41 6.19 -7.10
N LYS A 79 -5.43 6.48 -7.95
CA LYS A 79 -4.01 6.32 -7.60
C LYS A 79 -3.60 7.44 -6.65
N ILE A 80 -3.12 7.06 -5.47
CA ILE A 80 -2.62 8.01 -4.49
C ILE A 80 -1.09 8.00 -4.53
N TYR A 81 -0.52 9.12 -4.92
CA TYR A 81 0.93 9.31 -4.98
C TYR A 81 1.47 9.68 -3.61
N PHE A 82 2.62 9.13 -3.25
CA PHE A 82 3.23 9.34 -1.94
C PHE A 82 4.74 9.56 -2.04
N ASP A 83 5.29 10.11 -0.97
CA ASP A 83 6.71 10.39 -0.83
C ASP A 83 7.37 9.34 0.07
N THR A 84 8.65 9.08 -0.17
CA THR A 84 9.49 8.22 0.67
C THR A 84 10.70 9.02 1.16
N SER A 85 11.37 8.50 2.19
CA SER A 85 12.46 9.19 2.89
C SER A 85 13.77 8.41 2.78
N ASP A 86 14.87 9.14 2.75
CA ASP A 86 16.25 8.61 2.82
C ASP A 86 16.79 8.53 4.26
N LYS A 87 16.00 8.96 5.25
CA LYS A 87 16.39 8.86 6.66
C LYS A 87 16.19 7.45 7.18
N CYS A 88 17.20 6.91 7.88
CA CYS A 88 17.11 5.59 8.52
C CYS A 88 15.97 5.46 9.53
N SER A 89 15.52 6.57 10.14
CA SER A 89 14.38 6.60 11.07
C SER A 89 13.01 6.62 10.39
N GLU A 90 12.95 6.78 9.07
CA GLU A 90 11.71 6.92 8.28
C GLU A 90 11.69 5.85 7.19
N ASN A 91 11.44 4.60 7.59
CA ASN A 91 11.57 3.43 6.73
C ASN A 91 10.24 2.73 6.39
N LEU A 92 9.10 3.22 6.88
CA LEU A 92 7.79 2.63 6.63
C LEU A 92 6.74 3.71 6.35
N VAL A 93 6.11 3.63 5.17
CA VAL A 93 4.91 4.40 4.85
C VAL A 93 3.69 3.60 5.30
N LEU A 94 2.88 4.17 6.19
CA LEU A 94 1.61 3.56 6.61
C LEU A 94 0.45 4.16 5.83
N PHE A 95 -0.28 3.30 5.11
CA PHE A 95 -1.37 3.69 4.24
C PHE A 95 -2.64 2.89 4.56
N ASN A 96 -3.60 3.50 5.25
CA ASN A 96 -4.85 2.86 5.61
C ASN A 96 -6.00 3.33 4.72
N TRP A 97 -6.90 2.41 4.38
CA TRP A 97 -8.06 2.66 3.54
C TRP A 97 -9.34 2.48 4.33
N ASN A 98 -10.30 3.39 4.12
CA ASN A 98 -11.68 3.22 4.55
C ASN A 98 -12.55 3.04 3.32
N GLN A 99 -12.92 1.80 3.03
CA GLN A 99 -13.66 1.45 1.84
C GLN A 99 -15.16 1.51 2.07
N VAL A 100 -15.88 2.21 1.20
CA VAL A 100 -17.34 2.18 1.16
C VAL A 100 -17.76 1.04 0.23
N ARG A 101 -18.57 0.12 0.76
CA ARG A 101 -19.18 -0.97 0.00
C ARG A 101 -20.59 -0.61 -0.45
#